data_AF-A0A955AN15-F1
#
_entry.id   AF-A0A955AN15-F1
#
_cell.length_a   1.000
_cell.length_b   1.000
_cell.length_c   1.000
_cell.angle_alpha   90.00
_cell.angle_beta   90.00
_cell.angle_gamma   90.00
#
_symmetry.space_group_name_H-M   'P 1'
#
loop_
_entity.id
_entity.type
_entity.pdbx_description
1 polymer ?
#
loop_
_entity_poly.entity_id
_entity_poly.type
_entity_poly.pdbx_seq_one_letter_code
_entity_poly.pdbx_strand_id
1 'polypeptide(L)'
;RQTQRRILDRLLERNHAHQEPRENNTDLAARIASYELAYKMQEFAPEAVDLEQETEATQRLYGLDNDRTSDFGRKCLMARRLVERGVRYIQVYSGGAHNDDNWDAHGDLERNHNHHAGATDQPIAALLKDLKQRDMLDETLVVWGGEFGRQPTAEYAEGSGRDHNSYGFTMWMAGGGIKGG
;
A
#
# COMPACT_ATOMS: atom_id res chain seq x y z
N ARG A 1 0.39 21.69 -17.97
CA ARG A 1 -0.95 21.34 -17.44
C ARG A 1 -2.07 21.53 -18.45
N GLN A 2 -2.39 22.74 -18.94
CA GLN A 2 -3.47 22.96 -19.93
C GLN A 2 -3.30 22.18 -21.25
N THR A 3 -2.09 22.09 -21.80
CA THR A 3 -1.83 21.32 -23.03
C THR A 3 -2.01 19.83 -22.83
N GLN A 4 -1.60 19.29 -21.69
CA GLN A 4 -1.77 17.88 -21.33
C GLN A 4 -3.26 17.53 -21.13
N ARG A 5 -4.02 18.40 -20.46
CA ARG A 5 -5.48 18.22 -20.26
C ARG A 5 -6.22 18.19 -21.59
N ARG A 6 -5.93 19.14 -22.48
CA ARG A 6 -6.52 19.20 -23.82
C ARG A 6 -6.20 17.97 -24.70
N ILE A 7 -5.03 17.35 -24.52
CA ILE A 7 -4.68 16.10 -25.21
C ILE A 7 -5.53 14.93 -24.67
N LEU A 8 -5.72 14.88 -23.35
CA LEU A 8 -6.51 13.84 -22.68
C LEU A 8 -8.01 13.98 -22.96
N ASP A 9 -8.54 15.20 -22.97
CA ASP A 9 -9.94 15.47 -23.33
C ASP A 9 -10.23 14.98 -24.76
N ARG A 10 -9.29 15.20 -25.69
CA ARG A 10 -9.38 14.68 -27.07
C ARG A 10 -9.26 13.16 -27.16
N LEU A 11 -8.45 12.54 -26.30
CA LEU A 11 -8.37 11.08 -26.19
C LEU A 11 -9.68 10.49 -25.66
N LEU A 12 -10.28 11.13 -24.66
CA LEU A 12 -11.58 10.76 -24.10
C LEU A 12 -12.70 10.85 -25.12
N GLU A 13 -12.77 11.97 -25.85
CA GLU A 13 -13.74 12.19 -26.91
C GLU A 13 -13.63 11.10 -28.00
N ARG A 14 -12.39 10.73 -28.39
CA ARG A 14 -12.15 9.63 -29.34
C ARG A 14 -12.47 8.26 -28.76
N ASN A 15 -12.20 8.03 -27.48
CA ASN A 15 -12.51 6.78 -26.80
C ASN A 15 -14.03 6.56 -26.71
N HIS A 16 -14.80 7.60 -26.38
CA HIS A 16 -16.26 7.56 -26.38
C HIS A 16 -16.83 7.31 -27.78
N ALA A 17 -16.35 8.04 -28.80
CA ALA A 17 -16.76 7.80 -30.18
C ALA A 17 -16.38 6.38 -30.68
N HIS A 18 -15.30 5.80 -30.16
CA HIS A 18 -14.90 4.43 -30.48
C HIS A 18 -15.73 3.36 -29.73
N GLN A 19 -16.25 3.72 -28.55
CA GLN A 19 -17.10 2.87 -27.71
C GLN A 19 -18.56 2.86 -28.19
N GLU A 20 -19.08 3.97 -28.72
CA GLU A 20 -20.47 4.11 -29.19
C GLU A 20 -20.95 2.98 -30.14
N PRO A 21 -20.17 2.52 -31.14
CA PRO A 21 -20.59 1.37 -31.97
C PRO A 21 -20.38 -0.01 -31.30
N ARG A 22 -19.91 -0.06 -30.05
CA ARG A 22 -19.47 -1.28 -29.33
C ARG A 22 -20.04 -1.33 -27.91
N GLU A 23 -21.30 -0.96 -27.72
CA GLU A 23 -21.95 -0.83 -26.41
C GLU A 23 -21.83 -2.07 -25.51
N ASN A 24 -21.68 -3.27 -26.09
CA ASN A 24 -21.50 -4.53 -25.34
C ASN A 24 -20.05 -4.83 -24.91
N ASN A 25 -19.07 -3.96 -25.20
CA ASN A 25 -17.67 -4.17 -24.84
C ASN A 25 -17.34 -3.51 -23.49
N THR A 26 -17.64 -4.24 -22.42
CA THR A 26 -17.41 -3.82 -21.03
C THR A 26 -15.93 -3.64 -20.70
N ASP A 27 -15.03 -4.38 -21.35
CA ASP A 27 -13.58 -4.27 -21.13
C ASP A 27 -13.01 -2.93 -21.60
N LEU A 28 -13.51 -2.42 -22.74
CA LEU A 28 -13.11 -1.11 -23.25
C LEU A 28 -13.56 -0.01 -22.30
N ALA A 29 -14.79 -0.08 -21.80
CA ALA A 29 -15.32 0.86 -20.82
C ALA A 29 -14.50 0.85 -19.52
N ALA A 30 -14.15 -0.34 -19.01
CA ALA A 30 -13.33 -0.50 -17.81
C ALA A 30 -11.92 0.10 -17.96
N ARG A 31 -11.30 -0.04 -19.13
CA ARG A 31 -9.98 0.57 -19.41
C ARG A 31 -10.05 2.08 -19.49
N ILE A 32 -11.07 2.64 -20.14
CA ILE A 32 -11.28 4.10 -20.20
C ILE A 32 -11.44 4.65 -18.78
N ALA A 33 -12.31 4.04 -17.98
CA ALA A 33 -12.50 4.42 -16.57
C ALA A 33 -11.22 4.31 -15.73
N SER A 34 -10.40 3.29 -15.97
CA SER A 34 -9.10 3.13 -15.29
C SER A 34 -8.11 4.24 -15.64
N TYR A 35 -8.05 4.66 -16.91
CA TYR A 35 -7.18 5.77 -17.33
C TYR A 35 -7.67 7.12 -16.83
N GLU A 36 -8.99 7.35 -16.80
CA GLU A 36 -9.55 8.55 -16.17
C GLU A 36 -9.26 8.60 -14.68
N LEU A 37 -9.39 7.47 -13.98
CA LEU A 37 -9.07 7.38 -12.56
C LEU A 37 -7.59 7.66 -12.31
N ALA A 38 -6.69 7.06 -13.09
CA ALA A 38 -5.25 7.32 -12.99
C ALA A 38 -4.91 8.80 -13.25
N TYR A 39 -5.63 9.47 -14.17
CA TYR A 39 -5.47 10.91 -14.39
C TYR A 39 -6.02 11.75 -13.24
N LYS A 40 -7.20 11.42 -12.70
CA LYS A 40 -7.72 12.07 -11.49
C LYS A 40 -6.71 11.95 -10.35
N MET A 41 -6.07 10.78 -10.19
CA MET A 41 -4.97 10.61 -9.23
C MET A 41 -3.80 11.57 -9.50
N GLN A 42 -3.47 11.91 -10.75
CA GLN A 42 -2.45 12.92 -11.08
C GLN A 42 -2.89 14.36 -10.77
N GLU A 43 -4.19 14.66 -10.85
CA GLU A 43 -4.76 15.97 -10.50
C GLU A 43 -4.80 16.19 -8.97
N PHE A 44 -5.08 15.13 -8.19
CA PHE A 44 -5.04 15.13 -6.72
C PHE A 44 -3.65 14.80 -6.13
N ALA A 45 -2.69 14.41 -6.97
CA ALA A 45 -1.35 13.96 -6.56
C ALA A 45 -0.61 14.95 -5.65
N PRO A 46 -0.59 16.28 -5.89
CA PRO A 46 0.26 17.18 -5.11
C PRO A 46 -0.12 17.23 -3.64
N GLU A 47 -1.42 17.29 -3.33
CA GLU A 47 -1.89 17.34 -1.95
C GLU A 47 -1.89 15.96 -1.29
N ALA A 48 -2.06 14.87 -2.04
CA ALA A 48 -2.00 13.53 -1.45
C ALA A 48 -0.59 13.14 -1.00
N VAL A 49 0.45 13.67 -1.66
CA VAL A 49 1.87 13.43 -1.33
C VAL A 49 2.48 14.48 -0.41
N ASP A 50 1.84 15.63 -0.25
CA ASP A 50 2.27 16.68 0.68
C ASP A 50 1.88 16.33 2.11
N LEU A 51 2.78 15.61 2.78
CA LEU A 51 2.63 15.19 4.17
C LEU A 51 2.94 16.32 5.17
N GLU A 52 3.48 17.47 4.73
CA GLU A 52 3.83 18.59 5.62
C GLU A 52 2.58 19.23 6.24
N GLN A 53 1.42 19.07 5.60
CA GLN A 53 0.14 19.57 6.10
C GLN A 53 -0.45 18.74 7.25
N GLU A 54 0.14 17.59 7.58
CA GLU A 54 -0.34 16.74 8.67
C GLU A 54 0.11 17.29 10.02
N THR A 55 -0.78 17.20 11.01
CA THR A 55 -0.45 17.64 12.38
C THR A 55 0.75 16.86 12.92
N GLU A 56 1.54 17.49 13.79
CA GLU A 56 2.65 16.78 14.43
C GLU A 56 2.20 15.52 15.18
N ALA A 57 0.99 15.53 15.76
CA ALA A 57 0.42 14.37 16.42
C ALA A 57 0.21 13.21 15.44
N THR A 58 -0.28 13.50 14.23
CA THR A 58 -0.40 12.52 13.14
C THR A 58 0.99 12.02 12.71
N GLN A 59 1.94 12.94 12.49
CA GLN A 59 3.29 12.55 12.06
C GLN A 59 3.97 11.62 13.08
N ARG A 60 3.86 11.93 14.38
CA ARG A 60 4.35 11.06 15.46
C ARG A 60 3.59 9.74 15.56
N LEU A 61 2.26 9.74 15.33
CA LEU A 61 1.46 8.52 15.33
C LEU A 61 2.03 7.52 14.31
N TYR A 62 2.33 7.97 13.09
CA TYR A 62 2.94 7.16 12.03
C TYR A 62 4.45 6.92 12.20
N GLY A 63 5.09 7.46 13.23
CA GLY A 63 6.52 7.28 13.51
C GLY A 63 7.43 8.00 12.52
N LEU A 64 7.02 9.18 12.03
CA LEU A 64 7.85 9.99 11.12
C LEU A 64 9.06 10.64 11.79
N ASP A 65 9.07 10.68 13.12
CA ASP A 65 10.13 11.19 13.99
C ASP A 65 11.18 10.13 14.38
N ASN A 66 11.03 8.90 13.89
CA ASN A 66 11.97 7.81 14.11
C ASN A 66 12.48 7.26 12.77
N ASP A 67 13.80 7.28 12.60
CA ASP A 67 14.47 6.85 11.36
C ASP A 67 14.03 5.45 10.90
N ARG A 68 13.82 4.52 11.84
CA ARG A 68 13.44 3.12 11.54
C ARG A 68 12.05 3.01 10.94
N THR A 69 11.10 3.83 11.37
CA THR A 69 9.69 3.76 10.96
C THR A 69 9.34 4.80 9.90
N SER A 70 10.14 5.85 9.75
CA SER A 70 9.81 7.03 8.96
C SER A 70 9.45 6.72 7.49
N ASP A 71 10.19 5.85 6.81
CA ASP A 71 9.93 5.48 5.42
C ASP A 71 8.55 4.81 5.27
N PHE A 72 8.31 3.74 6.04
CA PHE A 72 7.06 3.00 5.95
C PHE A 72 5.87 3.80 6.52
N GLY A 73 6.13 4.63 7.54
CA GLY A 73 5.21 5.63 8.08
C GLY A 73 4.70 6.59 7.01
N ARG A 74 5.57 7.14 6.16
CA ARG A 74 5.18 8.02 5.05
C ARG A 74 4.30 7.29 4.04
N LYS A 75 4.62 6.04 3.72
CA LYS A 75 3.84 5.21 2.79
C LYS A 75 2.43 4.93 3.35
N CYS A 76 2.33 4.56 4.63
CA CYS A 76 1.05 4.33 5.30
C CYS A 76 0.20 5.62 5.42
N LEU A 77 0.82 6.76 5.74
CA LEU A 77 0.14 8.05 5.84
C LEU A 77 -0.37 8.51 4.45
N MET A 78 0.43 8.33 3.41
CA MET A 78 0.01 8.56 2.03
C MET A 78 -1.16 7.65 1.66
N ALA A 79 -1.12 6.36 2.03
CA ALA A 79 -2.22 5.44 1.81
C ALA A 79 -3.52 5.94 2.46
N ARG A 80 -3.47 6.41 3.73
CA ARG A 80 -4.64 7.02 4.38
C ARG A 80 -5.18 8.21 3.57
N ARG A 81 -4.32 9.12 3.10
CA ARG A 81 -4.73 10.28 2.30
C ARG A 81 -5.34 9.89 0.95
N LEU A 82 -4.90 8.77 0.36
CA LEU A 82 -5.49 8.20 -0.85
C LEU A 82 -6.87 7.59 -0.57
N VAL A 83 -7.06 6.93 0.58
CA VAL A 83 -8.39 6.44 1.02
C VAL A 83 -9.37 7.61 1.16
N GLU A 84 -8.98 8.70 1.83
CA GLU A 84 -9.81 9.91 1.97
C GLU A 84 -10.26 10.51 0.63
N ARG A 85 -9.46 10.28 -0.43
CA ARG A 85 -9.71 10.78 -1.78
C ARG A 85 -10.43 9.77 -2.67
N GLY A 86 -10.91 8.66 -2.10
CA GLY A 86 -11.72 7.66 -2.81
C GLY A 86 -10.92 6.75 -3.73
N VAL A 87 -9.60 6.60 -3.53
CA VAL A 87 -8.80 5.62 -4.28
C VAL A 87 -9.23 4.21 -3.88
N ARG A 88 -9.64 3.42 -4.87
CA ARG A 88 -10.29 2.11 -4.64
C ARG A 88 -9.34 0.97 -4.31
N TYR A 89 -8.07 1.09 -4.68
CA TYR A 89 -7.06 0.06 -4.48
C TYR A 89 -5.70 0.71 -4.25
N ILE A 90 -5.08 0.38 -3.13
CA ILE A 90 -3.79 0.93 -2.71
C ILE A 90 -2.93 -0.24 -2.24
N GLN A 91 -1.73 -0.36 -2.81
CA GLN A 91 -0.74 -1.34 -2.39
C GLN A 91 0.41 -0.62 -1.70
N VAL A 92 0.72 -1.03 -0.48
CA VAL A 92 1.84 -0.51 0.32
C VAL A 92 2.85 -1.64 0.50
N TYR A 93 4.10 -1.38 0.13
CA TYR A 93 5.17 -2.38 0.19
C TYR A 93 6.28 -1.98 1.18
N SER A 94 6.72 -2.95 1.98
CA SER A 94 7.84 -2.83 2.92
C SER A 94 9.03 -3.63 2.38
N GLY A 95 10.21 -3.02 2.31
CA GLY A 95 11.40 -3.59 1.70
C GLY A 95 11.62 -3.09 0.26
N GLY A 96 12.37 -3.86 -0.55
CA GLY A 96 12.60 -3.58 -1.98
C GLY A 96 14.07 -3.56 -2.42
N ALA A 97 14.99 -3.91 -1.54
CA ALA A 97 16.41 -4.09 -1.83
C ALA A 97 16.75 -5.58 -2.06
N HIS A 98 18.01 -5.96 -2.22
CA HIS A 98 18.42 -7.35 -2.47
C HIS A 98 18.81 -8.07 -1.17
N ASN A 99 18.50 -9.36 -1.04
CA ASN A 99 18.86 -10.20 0.13
C ASN A 99 18.41 -9.61 1.48
N ASP A 100 19.31 -9.59 2.47
CA ASP A 100 19.09 -9.18 3.86
C ASP A 100 18.68 -7.70 4.06
N ASP A 101 18.70 -6.88 3.00
CA ASP A 101 18.13 -5.54 3.01
C ASP A 101 16.59 -5.54 2.79
N ASN A 102 16.00 -6.73 2.64
CA ASN A 102 14.56 -6.96 2.59
C ASN A 102 14.17 -8.20 3.45
N TRP A 103 12.90 -8.60 3.39
CA TRP A 103 12.36 -9.76 4.14
C TRP A 103 12.91 -11.12 3.67
N ASP A 104 13.59 -11.17 2.52
CA ASP A 104 14.31 -12.32 1.98
C ASP A 104 15.70 -12.46 2.59
N ALA A 105 15.76 -12.59 3.92
CA ALA A 105 17.01 -12.78 4.62
C ALA A 105 17.53 -14.22 4.53
N HIS A 106 18.84 -14.33 4.29
CA HIS A 106 19.61 -15.58 4.22
C HIS A 106 20.69 -15.65 5.31
N GLY A 107 21.03 -14.51 5.93
CA GLY A 107 21.97 -14.44 7.05
C GLY A 107 21.28 -14.63 8.41
N ASP A 108 21.13 -13.53 9.15
CA ASP A 108 20.56 -13.52 10.50
C ASP A 108 19.08 -13.10 10.49
N LEU A 109 18.19 -14.08 10.57
CA LEU A 109 16.74 -13.82 10.53
C LEU A 109 16.24 -13.05 11.74
N GLU A 110 16.78 -13.32 12.93
CA GLU A 110 16.30 -12.62 14.13
C GLU A 110 16.62 -11.13 14.00
N ARG A 111 17.85 -10.79 13.62
CA ARG A 111 18.23 -9.40 13.37
C ARG A 111 17.39 -8.78 12.25
N ASN A 112 17.27 -9.44 11.11
CA ASN A 112 16.57 -8.90 9.94
C ASN A 112 15.06 -8.74 10.20
N HIS A 113 14.39 -9.78 10.69
CA HIS A 113 12.95 -9.74 10.91
C HIS A 113 12.59 -8.83 12.07
N ASN A 114 13.41 -8.76 13.13
CA ASN A 114 13.21 -7.72 14.14
C ASN A 114 13.30 -6.36 13.49
N HIS A 115 14.36 -6.06 12.70
CA HIS A 115 14.54 -4.78 12.03
C HIS A 115 13.30 -4.37 11.22
N HIS A 116 12.87 -5.21 10.28
CA HIS A 116 11.73 -4.90 9.39
C HIS A 116 10.36 -4.95 10.08
N ALA A 117 10.15 -5.85 11.05
CA ALA A 117 8.93 -5.84 11.86
C ALA A 117 8.82 -4.54 12.64
N GLY A 118 9.88 -4.11 13.32
CA GLY A 118 9.90 -2.83 14.04
C GLY A 118 9.85 -1.59 13.14
N ALA A 119 10.13 -1.71 11.83
CA ALA A 119 9.92 -0.63 10.87
C ALA A 119 8.45 -0.51 10.42
N THR A 120 7.67 -1.59 10.49
CA THR A 120 6.30 -1.63 9.96
C THR A 120 5.21 -1.64 11.03
N ASP A 121 5.50 -2.16 12.23
CA ASP A 121 4.53 -2.37 13.31
C ASP A 121 3.76 -1.09 13.69
N GLN A 122 4.49 -0.03 14.09
CA GLN A 122 3.88 1.25 14.45
C GLN A 122 3.12 1.89 13.27
N PRO A 123 3.68 2.04 12.05
CA PRO A 123 2.94 2.59 10.90
C PRO A 123 1.65 1.86 10.53
N ILE A 124 1.62 0.52 10.65
CA ILE A 124 0.41 -0.27 10.36
C ILE A 124 -0.64 -0.01 11.43
N ALA A 125 -0.24 -0.06 12.70
CA ALA A 125 -1.13 0.26 13.81
C ALA A 125 -1.69 1.69 13.69
N ALA A 126 -0.85 2.64 13.29
CA ALA A 126 -1.23 4.02 13.00
C ALA A 126 -2.27 4.11 11.89
N LEU A 127 -2.06 3.42 10.76
CA LEU A 127 -3.01 3.40 9.65
C LEU A 127 -4.38 2.87 10.08
N LEU A 128 -4.43 1.72 10.76
CA LEU A 128 -5.68 1.15 11.25
C LEU A 128 -6.40 2.08 12.23
N LYS A 129 -5.64 2.70 13.14
CA LYS A 129 -6.17 3.63 14.13
C LYS A 129 -6.71 4.91 13.47
N ASP A 130 -5.97 5.50 12.54
CA ASP A 130 -6.35 6.75 11.85
C ASP A 130 -7.56 6.52 10.93
N LEU A 131 -7.61 5.40 10.20
CA LEU A 131 -8.79 4.99 9.43
C LEU A 131 -10.02 4.85 10.34
N LYS A 132 -9.86 4.25 11.52
CA LYS A 132 -10.95 4.10 12.49
C LYS A 132 -11.40 5.43 13.08
N GLN A 133 -10.47 6.32 13.42
CA GLN A 133 -10.77 7.66 13.97
C GLN A 133 -11.52 8.56 12.99
N ARG A 134 -11.45 8.24 11.69
CA ARG A 134 -12.08 8.98 10.60
C ARG A 134 -13.30 8.27 10.02
N ASP A 135 -13.79 7.23 10.70
CA ASP A 135 -14.92 6.40 10.27
C ASP A 135 -14.73 5.75 8.88
N MET A 136 -13.49 5.64 8.39
CA MET A 136 -13.17 5.04 7.09
C MET A 136 -12.83 3.56 7.17
N LEU A 137 -12.47 3.05 8.36
CA LEU A 137 -12.09 1.63 8.51
C LEU A 137 -13.25 0.69 8.18
N ASP A 138 -14.49 1.07 8.49
CA ASP A 138 -15.66 0.25 8.20
C ASP A 138 -15.95 0.14 6.69
N GLU A 139 -15.49 1.11 5.90
CA GLU A 139 -15.62 1.13 4.44
C GLU A 139 -14.36 0.67 3.70
N THR A 140 -13.25 0.47 4.41
CA THR A 140 -11.94 0.13 3.84
C THR A 140 -11.46 -1.23 4.34
N LEU A 141 -11.36 -2.21 3.43
CA LEU A 141 -10.72 -3.49 3.74
C LEU A 141 -9.20 -3.35 3.67
N VAL A 142 -8.54 -3.57 4.80
CA VAL A 142 -7.08 -3.70 4.89
C VAL A 142 -6.72 -5.18 4.85
N VAL A 143 -5.91 -5.59 3.88
CA VAL A 143 -5.34 -6.94 3.78
C VAL A 143 -3.84 -6.84 4.01
N TRP A 144 -3.35 -7.58 4.99
CA TRP A 144 -1.94 -7.61 5.36
C TRP A 144 -1.37 -9.01 5.26
N GLY A 145 -0.14 -9.09 4.78
CA GLY A 145 0.76 -10.21 4.99
C GLY A 145 1.87 -10.27 3.96
N GLY A 146 2.55 -11.41 3.94
CA GLY A 146 3.72 -11.64 3.10
C GLY A 146 3.46 -12.60 1.95
N GLU A 147 4.50 -12.88 1.18
CA GLU A 147 4.46 -13.84 0.08
C GLU A 147 4.96 -15.24 0.47
N PHE A 148 5.89 -15.32 1.43
CA PHE A 148 6.59 -16.54 1.81
C PHE A 148 6.87 -16.55 3.32
N GLY A 149 6.88 -17.74 3.92
CA GLY A 149 7.26 -17.92 5.31
C GLY A 149 8.65 -18.50 5.49
N ARG A 150 9.02 -18.70 6.77
CA ARG A 150 10.28 -19.31 7.19
C ARG A 150 10.02 -20.58 7.99
N GLN A 151 10.84 -21.61 7.79
CA GLN A 151 10.75 -22.86 8.54
C GLN A 151 11.10 -22.64 10.03
N PRO A 152 10.63 -23.50 10.94
CA PRO A 152 11.10 -23.50 12.33
C PRO A 152 12.52 -24.10 12.48
N THR A 153 13.05 -24.72 11.43
CA THR A 153 14.35 -25.40 11.37
C THR A 153 15.30 -24.69 10.40
N ALA A 154 16.59 -24.99 10.53
CA ALA A 154 17.66 -24.52 9.66
C ALA A 154 18.47 -25.71 9.14
N GLU A 155 18.89 -25.68 7.87
CA GLU A 155 19.83 -26.66 7.31
C GLU A 155 21.24 -26.59 7.93
N TYR A 156 21.61 -25.47 8.55
CA TYR A 156 22.93 -25.27 9.15
C TYR A 156 22.98 -25.67 10.63
N ALA A 157 24.11 -26.28 11.05
CA ALA A 157 24.33 -26.70 12.44
C ALA A 157 24.58 -25.52 13.41
N GLU A 158 25.08 -24.39 12.90
CA GLU A 158 25.27 -23.14 13.64
C GLU A 158 24.79 -21.95 12.78
N GLY A 159 24.04 -21.01 13.39
CA GLY A 159 23.48 -19.83 12.72
C GLY A 159 22.01 -19.55 13.10
N SER A 160 21.49 -18.37 12.76
CA SER A 160 20.09 -17.96 12.99
C SER A 160 19.24 -17.90 11.71
N GLY A 161 19.78 -18.35 10.56
CA GLY A 161 19.05 -18.51 9.31
C GLY A 161 18.02 -19.65 9.39
N ARG A 162 16.93 -19.57 8.61
CA ARG A 162 15.89 -20.61 8.46
C ARG A 162 15.49 -20.71 7.00
N ASP A 163 15.26 -21.93 6.55
CA ASP A 163 14.91 -22.21 5.17
C ASP A 163 13.54 -21.64 4.79
N HIS A 164 13.31 -21.47 3.50
CA HIS A 164 12.01 -21.00 2.99
C HIS A 164 10.89 -22.01 3.29
N ASN A 165 9.72 -21.48 3.63
CA ASN A 165 8.48 -22.25 3.73
C ASN A 165 7.42 -21.63 2.82
N SER A 166 7.33 -22.13 1.57
CA SER A 166 6.29 -21.74 0.62
C SER A 166 4.88 -22.16 1.05
N TYR A 167 4.76 -23.14 1.94
CA TYR A 167 3.48 -23.73 2.32
C TYR A 167 2.80 -23.01 3.50
N GLY A 168 3.50 -22.14 4.21
CA GLY A 168 2.96 -21.51 5.41
C GLY A 168 3.51 -20.11 5.65
N PHE A 169 2.61 -19.12 5.66
CA PHE A 169 2.88 -17.73 6.01
C PHE A 169 1.65 -17.12 6.69
N THR A 170 1.82 -15.95 7.30
CA THR A 170 0.76 -15.27 8.05
C THR A 170 0.12 -14.18 7.21
N MET A 171 -1.22 -14.13 7.26
CA MET A 171 -2.05 -13.08 6.69
C MET A 171 -3.09 -12.68 7.73
N TRP A 172 -3.53 -11.42 7.70
CA TRP A 172 -4.73 -10.99 8.39
C TRP A 172 -5.46 -9.92 7.58
N MET A 173 -6.72 -9.67 7.93
CA MET A 173 -7.50 -8.60 7.35
C MET A 173 -8.33 -7.88 8.41
N ALA A 174 -8.60 -6.59 8.19
CA ALA A 174 -9.37 -5.74 9.09
C ALA A 174 -10.18 -4.71 8.30
N GLY A 175 -11.30 -4.25 8.87
CA GLY A 175 -12.15 -3.23 8.25
C GLY A 175 -13.04 -3.75 7.12
N GLY A 176 -13.65 -2.84 6.37
CA GLY A 176 -14.54 -3.17 5.23
C GLY A 176 -15.81 -3.92 5.64
N GLY A 177 -16.26 -3.77 6.88
CA GLY A 177 -17.48 -4.41 7.40
C GLY A 177 -17.42 -5.93 7.52
N ILE A 178 -16.23 -6.54 7.42
CA ILE A 178 -16.07 -7.99 7.58
C ILE A 178 -16.42 -8.42 9.01
N LYS A 179 -16.94 -9.64 9.16
CA LYS A 179 -17.10 -10.24 10.49
C LYS A 179 -15.72 -10.58 11.04
N GLY A 180 -15.38 -10.01 12.19
CA GLY A 180 -14.20 -10.40 12.94
C GLY A 180 -14.25 -11.87 13.37
N GLY A 181 -13.07 -12.47 13.56
CA GLY A 181 -12.88 -13.80 14.14
C GLY A 181 -12.61 -13.75 15.64
#